data_AF-A0A946AT72-F1
#
_entry.id   AF-A0A946AT72-F1
#
_cell.length_a   1.000
_cell.length_b   1.000
_cell.length_c   1.000
_cell.angle_alpha   90.00
_cell.angle_beta   90.00
_cell.angle_gamma   90.00
#
_symmetry.space_group_name_H-M   'P 1'
#
loop_
_entity.id
_entity.type
_entity.pdbx_description
1 polymer ?
#
loop_
_entity_poly.entity_id
_entity_poly.type
_entity_poly.pdbx_seq_one_letter_code
_entity_poly.pdbx_strand_id
1 'polypeptide(L)'
;MISQHWSGFVITLYLALFWFSINVIFPLEASVFGNLSGIASILFLPHAVRVLSAWLLGPKVLFALIPAEIIAHSIWGLEFSFPVSVLIPVFSAISPVVGFETLRLLGYNVYPNSFTLPNWKGVIIAGMIASLFNSFTGAFLKGELIASGQVHQVIIRFIVGDIAGLIFCMIFLILIFRTIDKFTAPTH
;
A
#
# COMPACT_ATOMS: atom_id res chain seq x y z
N MET A 1 -16.79 12.31 14.78
CA MET A 1 -16.10 11.15 15.40
C MET A 1 -14.96 10.61 14.51
N ILE A 2 -15.16 10.36 13.21
CA ILE A 2 -14.08 9.88 12.31
C ILE A 2 -12.89 10.86 12.17
N SER A 3 -13.12 12.18 12.32
CA SER A 3 -12.05 13.18 12.19
C SER A 3 -11.01 13.18 13.31
N GLN A 4 -11.25 12.53 14.46
CA GLN A 4 -10.32 12.50 15.60
C GLN A 4 -9.51 11.19 15.71
N HIS A 5 -9.92 10.10 15.04
CA HIS A 5 -9.30 8.77 15.21
C HIS A 5 -8.76 8.17 13.91
N TRP A 6 -8.70 8.94 12.83
CA TRP A 6 -8.25 8.45 11.52
C TRP A 6 -6.84 7.84 11.58
N SER A 7 -5.93 8.40 12.39
CA SER A 7 -4.55 7.91 12.49
C SER A 7 -4.49 6.52 13.10
N GLY A 8 -5.17 6.31 14.23
CA GLY A 8 -5.27 5.01 14.90
C GLY A 8 -5.95 3.94 14.02
N PHE A 9 -6.96 4.34 13.24
CA PHE A 9 -7.59 3.45 12.26
C PHE A 9 -6.62 3.04 11.15
N VAL A 10 -5.93 3.99 10.53
CA VAL A 10 -4.94 3.71 9.47
C VAL A 10 -3.82 2.82 9.98
N ILE A 11 -3.28 3.11 11.17
CA ILE A 11 -2.23 2.30 11.80
C ILE A 11 -2.73 0.86 12.02
N THR A 12 -3.87 0.69 12.70
CA THR A 12 -4.43 -0.63 12.99
C THR A 12 -4.70 -1.43 11.72
N LEU A 13 -5.33 -0.80 10.72
CA LEU A 13 -5.66 -1.45 9.46
C LEU A 13 -4.39 -1.85 8.68
N TYR A 14 -3.39 -0.98 8.64
CA TYR A 14 -2.10 -1.27 8.01
C TYR A 14 -1.43 -2.47 8.69
N LEU A 15 -1.31 -2.46 10.02
CA LEU A 15 -0.70 -3.55 10.78
C LEU A 15 -1.43 -4.88 10.57
N ALA A 16 -2.77 -4.86 10.60
CA ALA A 16 -3.59 -6.05 10.39
C ALA A 16 -3.40 -6.65 8.98
N LEU A 17 -3.42 -5.81 7.94
CA LEU A 17 -3.23 -6.28 6.57
C LEU A 17 -1.78 -6.67 6.27
N PHE A 18 -0.80 -6.04 6.93
CA PHE A 18 0.60 -6.46 6.83
C PHE A 18 0.80 -7.82 7.47
N TRP A 19 0.31 -8.01 8.69
CA TRP A 19 0.33 -9.31 9.36
C TRP A 19 -0.35 -10.39 8.52
N PHE A 20 -1.54 -10.10 7.96
CA PHE A 20 -2.26 -11.03 7.10
C PHE A 20 -1.47 -11.37 5.83
N SER A 21 -0.85 -10.39 5.19
CA SER A 21 0.03 -10.64 4.03
C SER A 21 1.18 -11.59 4.40
N ILE A 22 1.90 -11.33 5.49
CA ILE A 22 3.06 -12.15 5.88
C ILE A 22 2.66 -13.56 6.35
N ASN A 23 1.55 -13.70 7.10
CA ASN A 23 1.20 -14.96 7.75
C ASN A 23 0.20 -15.82 6.96
N VAL A 24 -0.49 -15.25 5.98
CA VAL A 24 -1.51 -15.96 5.20
C VAL A 24 -1.17 -15.93 3.71
N ILE A 25 -1.00 -14.74 3.13
CA ILE A 25 -0.81 -14.62 1.67
C ILE A 25 0.54 -15.19 1.24
N PHE A 26 1.63 -14.80 1.90
CA PHE A 26 2.98 -15.24 1.53
C PHE A 26 3.15 -16.77 1.64
N PRO A 27 2.71 -17.44 2.72
CA PRO A 27 2.76 -18.90 2.81
C PRO A 27 1.90 -19.60 1.76
N LEU A 28 0.70 -19.06 1.48
CA LEU A 28 -0.18 -19.60 0.43
C LEU A 28 0.49 -19.49 -0.95
N GLU A 29 1.02 -18.32 -1.29
CA GLU A 29 1.77 -18.12 -2.53
C GLU A 29 3.00 -19.04 -2.61
N ALA A 30 3.73 -19.23 -1.51
CA ALA A 30 4.86 -20.15 -1.46
C ALA A 30 4.46 -21.60 -1.77
N SER A 31 3.30 -22.04 -1.27
CA SER A 31 2.79 -23.40 -1.52
C SER A 31 2.36 -23.64 -2.97
N VAL A 32 1.97 -22.59 -3.70
CA VAL A 32 1.50 -22.68 -5.09
C VAL A 32 2.62 -22.40 -6.09
N PHE A 33 3.50 -21.43 -5.79
CA PHE A 33 4.49 -20.90 -6.72
C PHE A 33 5.95 -21.17 -6.29
N GLY A 34 6.19 -21.80 -5.14
CA GLY A 34 7.51 -22.08 -4.58
C GLY A 34 8.19 -20.88 -3.89
N ASN A 35 9.45 -21.03 -3.49
CA ASN A 35 10.22 -20.07 -2.66
C ASN A 35 10.55 -18.70 -3.31
N LEU A 36 9.97 -18.41 -4.46
CA LEU A 36 10.10 -17.12 -5.14
C LEU A 36 9.31 -15.99 -4.44
N SER A 37 8.49 -16.31 -3.43
CA SER A 37 7.60 -15.42 -2.68
C SER A 37 8.22 -14.73 -1.45
N GLY A 38 9.42 -15.12 -1.00
CA GLY A 38 10.00 -14.58 0.25
C GLY A 38 10.36 -13.10 0.22
N ILE A 39 10.36 -12.46 -0.95
CA ILE A 39 10.79 -11.07 -1.14
C ILE A 39 9.65 -10.18 -1.65
N ALA A 40 8.75 -10.70 -2.49
CA ALA A 40 7.66 -9.96 -3.10
C ALA A 40 6.47 -10.89 -3.34
N SER A 41 5.27 -10.41 -3.03
CA SER A 41 4.00 -11.14 -3.19
C SER A 41 3.22 -10.67 -4.40
N ILE A 42 2.40 -11.56 -4.98
CA ILE A 42 1.50 -11.26 -6.10
C ILE A 42 0.25 -10.50 -5.62
N LEU A 43 -0.07 -10.55 -4.33
CA LEU A 43 -1.19 -9.83 -3.73
C LEU A 43 -0.76 -9.11 -2.44
N PHE A 44 -0.21 -7.90 -2.57
CA PHE A 44 0.27 -7.13 -1.42
C PHE A 44 -0.77 -6.10 -0.94
N LEU A 45 -1.61 -6.52 0.02
CA LEU A 45 -2.71 -5.70 0.57
C LEU A 45 -2.28 -4.41 1.30
N PRO A 46 -1.12 -4.34 2.01
CA PRO A 46 -0.71 -3.12 2.70
C PRO A 46 -0.52 -1.92 1.76
N HIS A 47 -0.20 -2.16 0.49
CA HIS A 47 -0.16 -1.10 -0.51
C HIS A 47 -1.50 -0.40 -0.69
N ALA A 48 -2.61 -1.15 -0.67
CA ALA A 48 -3.94 -0.56 -0.79
C ALA A 48 -4.25 0.40 0.36
N VAL A 49 -3.87 0.04 1.59
CA VAL A 49 -4.05 0.92 2.77
C VAL A 49 -3.29 2.22 2.56
N ARG A 50 -2.01 2.14 2.16
CA ARG A 50 -1.17 3.31 1.87
C ARG A 50 -1.83 4.23 0.84
N VAL A 51 -2.22 3.69 -0.30
CA VAL A 51 -2.78 4.47 -1.42
C VAL A 51 -4.14 5.06 -1.06
N LEU A 52 -5.07 4.26 -0.53
CA LEU A 52 -6.43 4.73 -0.22
C LEU A 52 -6.46 5.71 0.95
N SER A 53 -5.60 5.52 1.96
CA SER A 53 -5.49 6.47 3.06
C SER A 53 -4.83 7.78 2.63
N ALA A 54 -3.79 7.73 1.79
CA ALA A 54 -3.19 8.92 1.19
C ALA A 54 -4.17 9.66 0.29
N TRP A 55 -4.97 8.94 -0.51
CA TRP A 55 -6.05 9.53 -1.29
C TRP A 55 -7.04 10.28 -0.40
N LEU A 56 -7.48 9.69 0.71
CA LEU A 56 -8.48 10.30 1.58
C LEU A 56 -7.95 11.47 2.42
N LEU A 57 -6.71 11.38 2.91
CA LEU A 57 -6.15 12.26 3.94
C LEU A 57 -5.06 13.21 3.42
N GLY A 58 -4.60 13.01 2.19
CA GLY A 58 -3.48 13.73 1.61
C GLY A 58 -2.17 13.48 2.36
N PRO A 59 -1.19 14.40 2.27
CA PRO A 59 0.12 14.26 2.92
C PRO A 59 0.07 14.09 4.45
N LYS A 60 -1.02 14.49 5.10
CA LYS A 60 -1.20 14.32 6.56
C LYS A 60 -1.19 12.85 6.97
N VAL A 61 -1.51 11.94 6.05
CA VAL A 61 -1.50 10.49 6.32
C VAL A 61 -0.14 9.98 6.82
N LEU A 62 0.95 10.67 6.49
CA LEU A 62 2.31 10.28 6.87
C LEU A 62 2.51 10.19 8.38
N PHE A 63 1.78 10.98 9.17
CA PHE A 63 1.80 10.87 10.64
C PHE A 63 1.29 9.52 11.15
N ALA A 64 0.50 8.80 10.35
CA ALA A 64 0.02 7.46 10.65
C ALA A 64 0.84 6.37 9.93
N LEU A 65 1.14 6.56 8.64
CA LEU A 65 1.84 5.54 7.85
C LEU A 65 3.29 5.34 8.27
N ILE A 66 4.05 6.40 8.58
CA ILE A 66 5.46 6.25 8.98
C ILE A 66 5.60 5.36 10.23
N PRO A 67 4.92 5.63 11.37
CA PRO A 67 5.02 4.74 12.52
C PRO A 67 4.46 3.35 12.23
N ALA A 68 3.36 3.23 11.48
CA ALA A 68 2.79 1.92 11.14
C ALA A 68 3.76 1.04 10.33
N GLU A 69 4.41 1.62 9.32
CA GLU A 69 5.41 0.96 8.46
C GLU A 69 6.64 0.53 9.26
N ILE A 70 7.15 1.40 10.13
CA ILE A 70 8.31 1.08 11.00
C ILE A 70 7.95 -0.06 11.95
N ILE A 71 6.79 0.00 12.61
CA ILE A 71 6.32 -1.05 13.53
C ILE A 71 6.16 -2.38 12.79
N ALA A 72 5.46 -2.38 11.64
CA ALA A 72 5.23 -3.60 10.87
C ALA A 72 6.55 -4.25 10.41
N HIS A 73 7.46 -3.46 9.86
CA HIS A 73 8.75 -3.97 9.37
C HIS A 73 9.65 -4.42 10.52
N SER A 74 9.56 -3.80 11.70
CA SER A 74 10.35 -4.22 12.87
C SER A 74 9.87 -5.55 13.46
N ILE A 75 8.59 -5.89 13.33
CA ILE A 75 8.01 -7.11 13.90
C ILE A 75 7.98 -8.26 12.88
N TRP A 76 7.63 -7.96 11.61
CA TRP A 76 7.36 -8.97 10.58
C TRP A 76 8.13 -8.75 9.28
N GLY A 77 8.93 -7.68 9.19
CA GLY A 77 9.72 -7.38 8.01
C GLY A 77 11.01 -8.20 7.92
N LEU A 78 11.73 -8.02 6.82
CA LEU A 78 13.09 -8.54 6.69
C LEU A 78 14.04 -7.75 7.59
N GLU A 79 15.00 -8.43 8.18
CA GLU A 79 16.02 -7.81 9.03
C GLU A 79 17.05 -7.05 8.18
N PHE A 80 17.29 -5.79 8.54
CA PHE A 80 18.33 -4.93 7.95
C PHE A 80 19.08 -4.21 9.07
N SER A 81 20.34 -3.83 8.80
CA SER A 81 21.10 -2.96 9.71
C SER A 81 20.59 -1.52 9.67
N PHE A 82 20.79 -0.78 10.76
CA PHE A 82 20.59 0.67 10.75
C PHE A 82 21.60 1.34 9.81
N PRO A 83 21.20 2.33 8.98
CA PRO A 83 19.89 3.00 8.95
C PRO A 83 18.85 2.38 7.99
N VAL A 84 19.22 1.35 7.23
CA VAL A 84 18.36 0.76 6.17
C VAL A 84 17.05 0.21 6.71
N SER A 85 17.06 -0.39 7.90
CA SER A 85 15.85 -0.89 8.60
C SER A 85 14.79 0.17 8.85
N VAL A 86 15.17 1.44 8.95
CA VAL A 86 14.24 2.58 9.12
C VAL A 86 13.95 3.26 7.79
N LEU A 87 14.95 3.39 6.92
CA LEU A 87 14.77 4.09 5.64
C LEU A 87 13.78 3.37 4.72
N ILE A 88 13.85 2.04 4.61
CA ILE A 88 12.92 1.26 3.77
C ILE A 88 11.45 1.53 4.12
N PRO A 89 10.99 1.34 5.38
CA PRO A 89 9.60 1.61 5.75
C PRO A 89 9.23 3.10 5.60
N VAL A 90 10.15 4.03 5.83
CA VAL A 90 9.90 5.47 5.64
C VAL A 90 9.64 5.82 4.16
N PHE A 91 10.49 5.36 3.25
CA PHE A 91 10.26 5.58 1.81
C PHE A 91 9.01 4.87 1.31
N SER A 92 8.71 3.68 1.86
CA SER A 92 7.47 2.95 1.60
C SER A 92 6.23 3.77 2.04
N ALA A 93 6.27 4.40 3.22
CA ALA A 93 5.20 5.26 3.74
C ALA A 93 4.98 6.53 2.88
N ILE A 94 6.07 7.12 2.37
CA ILE A 94 6.05 8.35 1.57
C ILE A 94 5.56 8.10 0.14
N SER A 95 5.80 6.91 -0.41
CA SER A 95 5.50 6.56 -1.79
C SER A 95 4.08 6.90 -2.29
N PRO A 96 2.96 6.65 -1.58
CA PRO A 96 1.63 7.05 -2.06
C PRO A 96 1.48 8.56 -2.19
N VAL A 97 2.02 9.34 -1.25
CA VAL A 97 1.97 10.81 -1.29
C VAL A 97 2.76 11.34 -2.48
N VAL A 98 3.91 10.75 -2.79
CA VAL A 98 4.66 11.06 -4.02
C VAL A 98 3.81 10.80 -5.26
N GLY A 99 3.08 9.68 -5.32
CA GLY A 99 2.18 9.37 -6.43
C GLY A 99 1.10 10.42 -6.63
N PHE A 100 0.40 10.82 -5.56
CA PHE A 100 -0.67 11.83 -5.63
C PHE A 100 -0.14 13.23 -5.92
N GLU A 101 0.92 13.67 -5.24
CA GLU A 101 1.50 15.00 -5.48
C GLU A 101 2.12 15.11 -6.87
N THR A 102 2.69 14.03 -7.43
CA THR A 102 3.18 14.02 -8.83
C THR A 102 2.04 14.32 -9.80
N LEU A 103 0.90 13.64 -9.67
CA LEU A 103 -0.26 13.90 -10.52
C LEU A 103 -0.79 15.33 -10.33
N ARG A 104 -0.84 15.81 -9.09
CA ARG A 104 -1.26 17.18 -8.77
C ARG A 104 -0.36 18.23 -9.43
N LEU A 105 0.96 18.04 -9.38
CA LEU A 105 1.94 18.91 -10.03
C LEU A 105 1.80 18.92 -11.56
N LEU A 106 1.35 17.81 -12.15
CA LEU A 106 1.02 17.69 -13.57
C LEU A 106 -0.37 18.26 -13.93
N GLY A 107 -1.08 18.87 -12.97
CA GLY A 107 -2.39 19.47 -13.18
C GLY A 107 -3.59 18.53 -12.94
N TYR A 108 -3.33 17.28 -12.51
CA TYR A 108 -4.36 16.28 -12.23
C TYR A 108 -4.56 16.12 -10.72
N ASN A 109 -5.45 16.91 -10.12
CA ASN A 109 -5.80 16.75 -8.70
C ASN A 109 -6.76 15.56 -8.51
N VAL A 110 -6.25 14.46 -7.94
CA VAL A 110 -7.00 13.21 -7.73
C VAL A 110 -7.62 13.12 -6.32
N TYR A 111 -7.22 13.99 -5.39
CA TYR A 111 -7.77 13.98 -4.04
C TYR A 111 -9.29 14.21 -4.05
N PRO A 112 -10.05 13.63 -3.09
CA PRO A 112 -11.48 13.77 -3.01
C PRO A 112 -11.91 15.23 -2.99
N ASN A 113 -12.98 15.53 -3.72
CA ASN A 113 -13.61 16.84 -3.74
C ASN A 113 -15.12 16.64 -3.55
N SER A 114 -15.72 17.39 -2.61
CA SER A 114 -17.15 17.29 -2.27
C SER A 114 -18.10 17.53 -3.45
N PHE A 115 -17.62 18.18 -4.51
CA PHE A 115 -18.43 18.55 -5.68
C PHE A 115 -18.29 17.59 -6.87
N THR A 116 -17.40 16.60 -6.80
CA THR A 116 -17.13 15.70 -7.94
C THR A 116 -17.04 14.25 -7.51
N LEU A 117 -17.43 13.33 -8.39
CA LEU A 117 -17.28 11.89 -8.15
C LEU A 117 -15.80 11.50 -7.98
N PRO A 118 -15.50 10.50 -7.13
CA PRO A 118 -14.15 9.96 -6.99
C PRO A 118 -13.53 9.53 -8.33
N ASN A 119 -12.33 10.04 -8.63
CA ASN A 119 -11.57 9.62 -9.82
C ASN A 119 -10.77 8.34 -9.52
N TRP A 120 -11.44 7.19 -9.52
CA TRP A 120 -10.81 5.89 -9.24
C TRP A 120 -9.68 5.53 -10.21
N LYS A 121 -9.78 5.94 -11.47
CA LYS A 121 -8.69 5.75 -12.44
C LYS A 121 -7.44 6.52 -12.02
N GLY A 122 -7.61 7.78 -11.58
CA GLY A 122 -6.53 8.58 -11.01
C GLY A 122 -5.91 7.95 -9.77
N VAL A 123 -6.72 7.35 -8.89
CA VAL A 123 -6.23 6.65 -7.68
C VAL A 123 -5.35 5.47 -8.04
N ILE A 124 -5.76 4.66 -9.03
CA ILE A 124 -4.96 3.53 -9.53
C ILE A 124 -3.65 4.03 -10.15
N ILE A 125 -3.69 5.12 -10.94
CA ILE A 125 -2.48 5.72 -11.53
C ILE A 125 -1.53 6.24 -10.44
N ALA A 126 -2.04 6.93 -9.41
CA ALA A 126 -1.25 7.37 -8.28
C ALA A 126 -0.60 6.18 -7.54
N GLY A 127 -1.36 5.10 -7.34
CA GLY A 127 -0.86 3.85 -6.77
C GLY A 127 0.25 3.20 -7.60
N MET A 128 0.12 3.21 -8.93
CA MET A 128 1.19 2.72 -9.83
C MET A 128 2.47 3.54 -9.70
N ILE A 129 2.37 4.88 -9.67
CA ILE A 129 3.53 5.76 -9.45
C ILE A 129 4.15 5.52 -8.07
N ALA A 130 3.32 5.36 -7.04
CA ALA A 130 3.76 5.04 -5.70
C ALA A 130 4.52 3.71 -5.65
N SER A 131 3.99 2.67 -6.30
CA SER A 131 4.64 1.37 -6.36
C SER A 131 5.99 1.42 -7.09
N LEU A 132 6.08 2.17 -8.20
CA LEU A 132 7.35 2.41 -8.89
C LEU A 132 8.36 3.07 -7.94
N PHE A 133 7.98 4.17 -7.29
CA PHE A 133 8.85 4.88 -6.34
C PHE A 133 9.31 3.97 -5.19
N ASN A 134 8.38 3.21 -4.60
CA ASN A 134 8.67 2.25 -3.53
C ASN A 134 9.62 1.14 -4.00
N SER A 135 9.42 0.61 -5.20
CA SER A 135 10.24 -0.46 -5.76
C SER A 135 11.65 0.02 -6.08
N PHE A 136 11.80 1.21 -6.67
CA PHE A 136 13.12 1.79 -6.96
C PHE A 136 13.91 2.11 -5.69
N THR A 137 13.28 2.80 -4.73
CA THR A 137 13.93 3.13 -3.45
C THR A 137 14.25 1.87 -2.65
N GLY A 138 13.33 0.91 -2.61
CA GLY A 138 13.54 -0.39 -1.98
C GLY A 138 14.69 -1.18 -2.63
N ALA A 139 14.75 -1.24 -3.95
CA ALA A 139 15.84 -1.93 -4.66
C ALA A 139 17.20 -1.25 -4.42
N PHE A 140 17.24 0.09 -4.43
CA PHE A 140 18.45 0.86 -4.14
C PHE A 140 18.96 0.61 -2.71
N LEU A 141 18.06 0.65 -1.72
CA LEU A 141 18.40 0.46 -0.31
C LEU A 141 18.75 -0.99 0.04
N LYS A 142 18.18 -1.97 -0.68
CA LYS A 142 18.46 -3.41 -0.50
C LYS A 142 19.67 -3.90 -1.31
N GLY A 143 20.41 -3.00 -1.95
CA GLY A 143 21.38 -3.30 -3.03
C GLY A 143 22.41 -4.40 -2.77
N GLU A 144 22.80 -4.66 -1.51
CA GLU A 144 23.74 -5.74 -1.16
C GLU A 144 23.08 -7.13 -1.04
N LEU A 145 21.76 -7.20 -0.79
CA LEU A 145 21.04 -8.47 -0.64
C LEU A 145 20.46 -9.01 -1.96
N ILE A 146 20.26 -8.16 -2.95
CA ILE A 146 19.68 -8.57 -4.23
C ILE A 146 20.84 -8.84 -5.20
N ALA A 147 21.03 -10.12 -5.56
CA ALA A 147 21.98 -10.47 -6.62
C ALA A 147 21.70 -9.61 -7.86
N SER A 148 22.74 -9.01 -8.47
CA SER A 148 22.62 -8.01 -9.54
C SER A 148 21.74 -8.46 -10.73
N GLY A 149 21.65 -9.77 -10.96
CA GLY A 149 20.80 -10.38 -11.98
C GLY A 149 19.31 -10.51 -11.64
N GLN A 150 18.86 -10.25 -10.40
CA GLN A 150 17.48 -10.48 -9.96
C GLN A 150 16.68 -9.21 -9.63
N VAL A 151 17.34 -8.05 -9.61
CA VAL A 151 16.72 -6.74 -9.28
C VAL A 151 15.48 -6.46 -10.14
N HIS A 152 15.55 -6.73 -11.44
CA HIS A 152 14.44 -6.50 -12.36
C HIS A 152 13.21 -7.36 -12.04
N GLN A 153 13.40 -8.63 -11.66
CA GLN A 153 12.30 -9.54 -11.31
C GLN A 153 11.62 -9.10 -10.00
N VAL A 154 12.42 -8.67 -9.03
CA VAL A 154 11.92 -8.18 -7.74
C VAL A 154 11.07 -6.92 -7.94
N ILE A 155 11.54 -5.94 -8.71
CA ILE A 155 10.79 -4.72 -9.02
C ILE A 155 9.46 -5.04 -9.71
N ILE A 156 9.47 -5.90 -10.74
CA ILE A 156 8.25 -6.27 -11.47
C ILE A 156 7.24 -6.93 -10.52
N ARG A 157 7.69 -7.82 -9.64
CA ARG A 157 6.80 -8.48 -8.67
C ARG A 157 6.22 -7.53 -7.65
N PHE A 158 6.99 -6.57 -7.15
CA PHE A 158 6.45 -5.54 -6.27
C PHE A 158 5.35 -4.73 -6.96
N ILE A 159 5.58 -4.31 -8.21
CA ILE A 159 4.59 -3.54 -8.98
C ILE A 159 3.32 -4.36 -9.21
N VAL A 160 3.46 -5.61 -9.63
CA VAL A 160 2.31 -6.52 -9.84
C VAL A 160 1.55 -6.72 -8.52
N GLY A 161 2.28 -7.01 -7.44
CA GLY A 161 1.74 -7.22 -6.10
C GLY A 161 0.94 -6.05 -5.55
N ASP A 162 1.53 -4.86 -5.67
CA ASP A 162 0.94 -3.60 -5.21
C ASP A 162 -0.33 -3.25 -6.01
N ILE A 163 -0.29 -3.36 -7.34
CA ILE A 163 -1.45 -3.06 -8.20
C ILE A 163 -2.57 -4.08 -7.97
N ALA A 164 -2.24 -5.37 -7.92
CA ALA A 164 -3.23 -6.41 -7.64
C ALA A 164 -3.86 -6.24 -6.26
N GLY A 165 -3.05 -5.94 -5.23
CA GLY A 165 -3.51 -5.65 -3.87
C GLY A 165 -4.45 -4.44 -3.83
N LEU A 166 -4.09 -3.35 -4.50
CA LEU A 166 -4.93 -2.15 -4.60
C LEU A 166 -6.28 -2.46 -5.25
N ILE A 167 -6.27 -3.09 -6.42
CA ILE A 167 -7.51 -3.42 -7.15
C ILE A 167 -8.38 -4.37 -6.33
N PHE A 168 -7.79 -5.40 -5.72
CA PHE A 168 -8.50 -6.35 -4.87
C PHE A 168 -9.19 -5.66 -3.70
N CYS A 169 -8.46 -4.82 -2.95
CA CYS A 169 -9.04 -4.07 -1.84
C CYS A 169 -10.14 -3.10 -2.29
N MET A 170 -9.98 -2.44 -3.43
CA MET A 170 -11.02 -1.56 -3.99
C MET A 170 -12.31 -2.34 -4.32
N ILE A 171 -12.20 -3.50 -4.97
CA ILE A 171 -13.34 -4.37 -5.26
C ILE A 171 -14.00 -4.83 -3.95
N PHE A 172 -13.20 -5.26 -2.98
CA PHE A 172 -13.69 -5.71 -1.68
C PHE A 172 -14.46 -4.60 -0.94
N LEU A 173 -13.94 -3.37 -0.94
CA LEU A 173 -14.63 -2.21 -0.37
C LEU A 173 -15.96 -1.91 -1.09
N ILE A 174 -15.99 -2.00 -2.42
CA ILE A 174 -17.23 -1.84 -3.19
C ILE A 174 -18.28 -2.88 -2.78
N LEU A 175 -17.87 -4.15 -2.59
CA LEU A 175 -18.78 -5.21 -2.17
C LEU A 175 -19.31 -4.99 -0.74
N ILE A 176 -18.45 -4.53 0.17
CA ILE A 176 -18.87 -4.16 1.53
C ILE A 176 -19.89 -3.03 1.48
N PHE A 177 -19.58 -1.92 0.81
CA PHE A 177 -20.49 -0.76 0.75
C PHE A 177 -21.82 -1.11 0.08
N ARG A 178 -21.79 -1.86 -1.03
CA ARG A 178 -23.02 -2.35 -1.68
C ARG A 178 -23.87 -3.22 -0.76
N THR A 179 -23.24 -4.00 0.10
CA THR A 179 -23.95 -4.86 1.05
C THR A 179 -24.57 -4.02 2.16
N ILE A 180 -23.81 -3.07 2.72
CA ILE A 180 -24.30 -2.13 3.73
C ILE A 180 -25.48 -1.32 3.18
N ASP A 181 -25.35 -0.75 1.98
CA ASP A 181 -26.39 0.05 1.32
C ASP A 181 -27.70 -0.74 1.18
N LYS A 182 -27.62 -2.02 0.80
CA LYS A 182 -28.78 -2.93 0.73
C LYS A 182 -29.44 -3.15 2.10
N PHE A 183 -28.67 -3.21 3.17
CA PHE A 183 -29.21 -3.37 4.53
C PHE A 183 -29.77 -2.07 5.11
N THR A 184 -29.26 -0.91 4.68
CA THR A 184 -29.71 0.41 5.16
C THR A 184 -30.82 1.03 4.32
N ALA A 185 -31.09 0.50 3.12
CA ALA A 185 -32.20 0.95 2.30
C ALA A 185 -33.54 0.60 3.00
N PRO A 186 -34.46 1.56 3.20
CA PRO A 186 -35.76 1.26 3.77
C PRO A 186 -36.48 0.26 2.86
N THR A 187 -36.89 -0.88 3.42
CA THR A 187 -37.78 -1.82 2.75
C THR A 187 -39.12 -1.12 2.53
N HIS A 188 -39.38 -0.70 1.29
CA HIS A 188 -40.71 -0.31 0.84
C HIS A 188 -41.45 -1.54 0.30
#